data_AF-A0A964PM49-F1
#
_entry.id   AF-A0A964PM49-F1
#
_cell.length_a   1.000
_cell.length_b   1.000
_cell.length_c   1.000
_cell.angle_alpha   90.00
_cell.angle_beta   90.00
_cell.angle_gamma   90.00
#
_symmetry.space_group_name_H-M   'P 1'
#
loop_
_entity.id
_entity.type
_entity.pdbx_description
1 polymer ?
#
loop_
_entity_poly.entity_id
_entity_poly.type
_entity_poly.pdbx_seq_one_letter_code
_entity_poly.pdbx_strand_id
1 'polypeptide(L)'
;MSIQYQLTDVMQKAVFYPWSAVFDYSRRVVTHPNYPLRDTGIGRWQAATFESSARLLGHYPKQSYRINECESEGRVIPVAEQTVVKKPFCNLLHFVSTGAKTRPKVLIVAALSGHHATLSRDFIARNV
;
A
#
# COMPACT_ATOMS: atom_id res chain seq x y z
N MET A 1 0.72 7.03 20.28
CA MET A 1 1.15 5.84 19.49
C MET A 1 1.86 4.94 20.49
N SER A 2 1.43 3.68 20.68
CA SER A 2 1.96 2.82 21.75
C SER A 2 3.39 2.33 21.42
N ILE A 3 4.24 2.22 22.44
CA ILE A 3 5.65 1.80 22.33
C ILE A 3 5.82 0.45 21.63
N GLN A 4 4.87 -0.47 21.83
CA GLN A 4 4.84 -1.79 21.19
C GLN A 4 4.70 -1.70 19.66
N TYR A 5 3.93 -0.72 19.17
CA TYR A 5 3.74 -0.53 17.73
C TYR A 5 4.98 0.09 17.08
N GLN A 6 5.66 0.99 17.77
CA GLN A 6 6.94 1.54 17.29
C GLN A 6 8.03 0.45 17.24
N LEU A 7 8.09 -0.41 18.24
CA LEU A 7 9.08 -1.50 18.27
C LEU A 7 8.86 -2.48 17.11
N THR A 8 7.60 -2.88 16.86
CA THR A 8 7.28 -3.77 15.75
C THR A 8 7.54 -3.14 14.38
N ASP A 9 7.20 -1.86 14.19
CA ASP A 9 7.51 -1.12 12.96
C ASP A 9 9.02 -0.97 12.71
N VAL A 10 9.81 -0.70 13.76
CA VAL A 10 11.28 -0.66 13.68
C VAL A 10 11.85 -2.03 13.36
N MET A 11 11.39 -3.10 14.01
CA MET A 11 11.85 -4.47 13.70
C MET A 11 11.49 -4.87 12.27
N GLN A 12 10.28 -4.53 11.80
CA GLN A 12 9.88 -4.79 10.41
C GLN A 12 10.78 -4.06 9.41
N LYS A 13 11.04 -2.77 9.65
CA LYS A 13 11.82 -1.94 8.71
C LYS A 13 13.32 -2.19 8.79
N ALA A 14 13.87 -2.38 9.98
CA ALA A 14 15.31 -2.52 10.19
C ALA A 14 15.81 -3.94 9.94
N VAL A 15 14.99 -4.95 10.26
CA VAL A 15 15.39 -6.35 10.14
C VAL A 15 14.79 -6.95 8.87
N PHE A 16 13.47 -6.93 8.71
CA PHE A 16 12.84 -7.70 7.62
C PHE A 16 13.03 -7.09 6.23
N TYR A 17 13.09 -5.76 6.11
CA TYR A 17 13.28 -5.13 4.81
C TYR A 17 14.63 -5.49 4.14
N PRO A 18 15.80 -5.42 4.80
CA PRO A 18 17.05 -5.93 4.23
C PRO A 18 16.98 -7.41 3.83
N TRP A 19 16.38 -8.26 4.66
CA TRP A 19 16.21 -9.67 4.33
C TRP A 19 15.32 -9.88 3.09
N SER A 20 14.26 -9.10 2.94
CA SER A 20 13.41 -9.13 1.75
C SER A 20 14.20 -8.81 0.47
N ALA A 21 15.14 -7.86 0.54
CA ALA A 21 16.00 -7.50 -0.58
C ALA A 21 17.00 -8.61 -0.93
N VAL A 22 17.55 -9.31 0.08
CA VAL A 22 18.43 -10.47 -0.13
C VAL A 22 17.66 -11.61 -0.81
N PHE A 23 16.43 -11.88 -0.38
CA PHE A 23 15.60 -12.91 -1.01
C PHE A 23 15.17 -12.52 -2.44
N ASP A 24 14.83 -11.26 -2.69
CA ASP A 24 14.54 -10.78 -4.04
C ASP A 24 15.76 -10.92 -4.97
N TYR A 25 16.95 -10.57 -4.47
CA TYR A 25 18.19 -10.77 -5.21
C TYR A 25 18.45 -12.25 -5.50
N SER A 26 18.28 -13.12 -4.48
CA SER A 26 18.45 -14.57 -4.62
C SER A 26 17.49 -15.16 -5.65
N ARG A 27 16.23 -14.67 -5.68
CA ARG A 27 15.25 -15.02 -6.71
C ARG A 27 15.76 -14.67 -8.10
N ARG A 28 16.36 -13.48 -8.30
CA ARG A 28 16.91 -13.05 -9.60
C ARG A 28 18.07 -13.93 -10.06
N VAL A 29 18.92 -14.37 -9.14
CA VAL A 29 20.03 -15.30 -9.45
C VAL A 29 19.50 -16.65 -9.92
N VAL A 30 18.55 -17.24 -9.19
CA VAL A 30 17.97 -18.55 -9.54
C VAL A 30 17.11 -18.50 -10.81
N THR A 31 16.51 -17.35 -11.10
CA THR A 31 15.72 -17.14 -12.32
C THR A 31 16.56 -16.63 -13.50
N HIS A 32 17.87 -16.43 -13.33
CA HIS A 32 18.74 -15.92 -14.38
C HIS A 32 18.83 -16.93 -15.56
N PRO A 33 18.87 -16.48 -16.82
CA PRO A 33 18.95 -17.37 -17.99
C PRO A 33 20.14 -18.34 -17.95
N ASN A 34 21.26 -17.90 -17.37
CA ASN A 34 22.49 -18.71 -17.28
C ASN A 34 22.51 -19.65 -16.05
N TYR A 35 21.44 -19.71 -15.25
CA TYR A 35 21.40 -20.59 -14.08
C TYR A 35 21.04 -22.02 -14.51
N PRO A 36 21.93 -23.01 -14.28
CA PRO A 36 21.80 -24.34 -14.87
C PRO A 36 20.57 -25.13 -14.40
N LEU A 37 20.04 -24.79 -13.21
CA LEU A 37 18.88 -25.49 -12.64
C LEU A 37 17.57 -24.73 -12.84
N ARG A 38 17.56 -23.60 -13.55
CA ARG A 38 16.41 -22.68 -13.66
C ARG A 38 15.11 -23.38 -14.05
N ASP A 39 15.15 -24.15 -15.14
CA ASP A 39 13.96 -24.79 -15.73
C ASP A 39 13.71 -26.20 -15.15
N THR A 40 14.47 -26.60 -14.14
CA THR A 40 14.25 -27.85 -13.40
C THR A 40 13.20 -27.65 -12.30
N GLY A 41 12.65 -28.75 -11.77
CA GLY A 41 11.73 -28.70 -10.63
C GLY A 41 12.35 -28.06 -9.38
N ILE A 42 13.64 -28.31 -9.14
CA ILE A 42 14.38 -27.77 -8.00
C ILE A 42 14.57 -26.25 -8.14
N GLY A 43 14.98 -25.77 -9.32
CA GLY A 43 15.15 -24.34 -9.55
C GLY A 43 13.83 -23.56 -9.45
N ARG A 44 12.73 -24.12 -9.97
CA ARG A 44 11.39 -23.55 -9.78
C ARG A 44 10.97 -23.50 -8.32
N TRP A 45 11.24 -24.55 -7.55
CA TRP A 45 10.97 -24.58 -6.11
C TRP A 45 11.76 -23.51 -5.37
N GLN A 46 13.08 -23.41 -5.62
CA GLN A 46 13.94 -22.37 -5.02
C GLN A 46 13.45 -20.95 -5.36
N ALA A 47 13.10 -20.71 -6.63
CA ALA A 47 12.56 -19.42 -7.06
C ALA A 47 11.26 -19.07 -6.32
N ALA A 48 10.33 -20.02 -6.19
CA ALA A 48 9.08 -19.83 -5.47
C ALA A 48 9.30 -19.58 -3.96
N THR A 49 10.24 -20.28 -3.34
CA THR A 49 10.62 -20.05 -1.93
C THR A 49 11.16 -18.65 -1.74
N PHE A 50 12.14 -18.23 -2.54
CA PHE A 50 12.72 -16.90 -2.45
C PHE A 50 11.71 -15.78 -2.74
N GLU A 51 10.83 -15.97 -3.72
CA GLU A 51 9.73 -15.03 -3.99
C GLU A 51 8.80 -14.87 -2.77
N SER A 52 8.40 -15.99 -2.19
CA SER A 52 7.47 -16.00 -1.05
C SER A 52 8.13 -15.36 0.18
N SER A 53 9.39 -15.68 0.46
CA SER A 53 10.17 -15.08 1.55
C SER A 53 10.36 -13.57 1.36
N ALA A 54 10.68 -13.13 0.15
CA ALA A 54 10.80 -11.71 -0.17
C ALA A 54 9.47 -10.97 0.06
N ARG A 55 8.34 -11.56 -0.35
CA ARG A 55 7.02 -10.96 -0.15
C ARG A 55 6.60 -10.93 1.32
N LEU A 56 6.90 -11.98 2.08
CA LEU A 56 6.54 -12.09 3.49
C LEU A 56 7.28 -11.06 4.35
N LEU A 57 8.57 -10.84 4.05
CA LEU A 57 9.44 -9.93 4.80
C LEU A 57 9.42 -8.50 4.23
N GLY A 58 8.85 -8.31 3.05
CA GLY A 58 8.74 -7.02 2.38
C GLY A 58 7.88 -6.04 3.16
N HIS A 59 8.28 -4.76 3.13
CA HIS A 59 7.48 -3.65 3.65
C HIS A 59 6.76 -2.96 2.49
N TYR A 60 5.43 -2.91 2.54
CA TYR A 60 4.60 -2.22 1.55
C TYR A 60 4.10 -0.90 2.15
N PRO A 61 4.70 0.25 1.78
CA PRO A 61 4.29 1.54 2.31
C PRO A 61 2.85 1.84 1.88
N LYS A 62 2.14 2.58 2.73
CA LYS A 62 0.82 3.10 2.40
C LYS A 62 0.92 3.98 1.15
N GLN A 63 0.21 3.61 0.10
CA GLN A 63 0.07 4.49 -1.07
C GLN A 63 -0.87 5.64 -0.73
N SER A 64 -0.55 6.84 -1.22
CA SER A 64 -1.42 7.99 -1.11
C SER A 64 -2.64 7.84 -2.03
N TYR A 65 -3.78 8.41 -1.63
CA TYR A 65 -4.98 8.40 -2.48
C TYR A 65 -4.80 9.26 -3.73
N ARG A 66 -3.86 10.23 -3.74
CA ARG A 66 -3.57 11.09 -4.91
C ARG A 66 -4.84 11.68 -5.53
N ILE A 67 -5.74 12.18 -4.69
CA ILE A 67 -6.95 12.92 -5.07
C ILE A 67 -6.70 14.37 -4.69
N ASN A 68 -6.07 15.11 -5.60
CA ASN A 68 -5.67 16.50 -5.35
C ASN A 68 -6.70 17.49 -5.91
N GLU A 69 -7.54 17.04 -6.83
CA GLU A 69 -8.50 17.87 -7.55
C GLU A 69 -9.75 17.05 -7.90
N CYS A 70 -10.89 17.73 -7.98
CA CYS A 70 -12.15 17.20 -8.50
C CYS A 70 -12.78 18.19 -9.48
N GLU A 71 -13.56 17.68 -10.43
CA GLU A 71 -14.33 18.50 -11.35
C GLU A 71 -15.74 18.72 -10.79
N SER A 72 -16.14 19.98 -10.66
CA SER A 72 -17.49 20.38 -10.25
C SER A 72 -17.97 21.51 -11.14
N GLU A 73 -19.12 21.33 -11.79
CA GLU A 73 -19.74 22.36 -12.65
C GLU A 73 -18.79 22.91 -13.75
N GLY A 74 -17.94 22.04 -14.32
CA GLY A 74 -16.97 22.41 -15.36
C GLY A 74 -15.75 23.18 -14.85
N ARG A 75 -15.54 23.25 -13.52
CA ARG A 75 -14.37 23.85 -12.88
C ARG A 75 -13.57 22.79 -12.14
N VAL A 76 -12.25 22.90 -12.21
CA VAL A 76 -11.32 22.09 -11.42
C VAL A 76 -11.15 22.74 -10.04
N ILE A 77 -11.41 21.97 -8.99
CA ILE A 77 -11.43 22.44 -7.60
C ILE A 77 -10.41 21.63 -6.80
N PRO A 78 -9.55 22.28 -6.00
CA PRO A 78 -8.60 21.57 -5.15
C PRO A 78 -9.30 20.78 -4.04
N VAL A 79 -8.78 19.60 -3.76
CA VAL A 79 -9.25 18.70 -2.71
C VAL A 79 -8.15 18.55 -1.66
N ALA A 80 -8.49 18.82 -0.40
CA ALA A 80 -7.60 18.61 0.73
C ALA A 80 -7.92 17.30 1.45
N GLU A 81 -6.92 16.44 1.63
CA GLU A 81 -7.00 15.25 2.48
C GLU A 81 -6.69 15.65 3.93
N GLN A 82 -7.65 15.44 4.84
CA GLN A 82 -7.50 15.72 6.26
C GLN A 82 -7.70 14.46 7.10
N THR A 83 -6.77 14.16 8.01
CA THR A 83 -6.97 13.10 9.00
C THR A 83 -7.75 13.64 10.19
N VAL A 84 -9.02 13.24 10.32
CA VAL A 84 -9.91 13.69 11.38
C VAL A 84 -9.68 12.90 12.67
N VAL A 85 -9.48 11.59 12.54
CA VAL A 85 -9.21 10.70 13.68
C VAL A 85 -8.12 9.71 13.32
N LYS A 86 -7.15 9.53 14.22
CA LYS A 86 -6.08 8.55 14.10
C LYS A 86 -6.26 7.46 15.17
N LYS A 87 -6.50 6.22 14.75
CA LYS A 87 -6.53 5.04 15.63
C LYS A 87 -5.33 4.14 15.32
N PRO A 88 -4.96 3.21 16.23
CA PRO A 88 -3.82 2.31 16.00
C PRO A 88 -3.95 1.43 14.74
N PHE A 89 -5.19 1.11 14.34
CA PHE A 89 -5.49 0.20 13.23
C PHE A 89 -6.13 0.88 12.02
N CYS A 90 -6.62 2.13 12.14
CA CYS A 90 -7.23 2.85 11.03
C CYS A 90 -7.16 4.37 11.22
N ASN A 91 -7.22 5.12 10.11
CA ASN A 91 -7.39 6.56 10.13
C ASN A 91 -8.74 6.91 9.49
N LEU A 92 -9.47 7.83 10.10
CA LEU A 92 -10.62 8.48 9.47
C LEU A 92 -10.12 9.67 8.66
N LEU A 93 -10.27 9.57 7.34
CA LEU A 93 -9.88 10.62 6.40
C LEU A 93 -11.12 11.37 5.91
N HIS A 94 -11.01 12.67 5.78
CA HIS A 94 -12.02 13.56 5.24
C HIS A 94 -11.41 14.30 4.04
N PHE A 95 -12.07 14.17 2.89
CA PHE A 95 -11.70 14.87 1.67
C PHE A 95 -12.57 16.11 1.55
N VAL A 96 -11.95 17.29 1.54
CA VAL A 96 -12.64 18.59 1.54
C VAL A 96 -12.36 19.31 0.23
N SER A 97 -13.41 19.63 -0.53
CA SER A 97 -13.37 20.47 -1.73
C SER A 97 -13.98 21.84 -1.43
N THR A 98 -13.16 22.88 -1.35
CA THR A 98 -13.64 24.25 -1.06
C THR A 98 -14.13 24.92 -2.34
N GLY A 99 -15.45 25.02 -2.50
CA GLY A 99 -16.08 25.66 -3.67
C GLY A 99 -16.80 24.70 -4.61
N ALA A 100 -16.83 23.40 -4.30
CA ALA A 100 -17.62 22.42 -5.03
C ALA A 100 -19.11 22.54 -4.70
N LYS A 101 -19.96 22.11 -5.62
CA LYS A 101 -21.40 21.97 -5.40
C LYS A 101 -21.66 21.09 -4.18
N THR A 102 -22.56 21.52 -3.28
CA THR A 102 -22.96 20.74 -2.11
C THR A 102 -23.50 19.37 -2.52
N ARG A 103 -22.78 18.31 -2.14
CA ARG A 103 -23.16 16.90 -2.31
C ARG A 103 -23.54 16.31 -0.95
N PRO A 104 -24.36 15.24 -0.91
CA PRO A 104 -24.59 14.51 0.33
C PRO A 104 -23.28 13.96 0.89
N LYS A 105 -23.10 14.03 2.21
CA LYS A 105 -21.91 13.50 2.88
C LYS A 105 -21.94 11.97 2.81
N VAL A 106 -20.89 11.37 2.24
CA VAL A 106 -20.75 9.91 2.13
C VAL A 106 -19.65 9.42 3.07
N LEU A 107 -19.97 8.46 3.93
CA LEU A 107 -18.98 7.74 4.73
C LEU A 107 -18.66 6.40 4.04
N ILE A 108 -17.40 6.22 3.68
CA ILE A 108 -16.94 4.99 3.03
C ILE A 108 -16.16 4.18 4.05
N VAL A 109 -16.65 2.98 4.34
CA VAL A 109 -15.90 1.96 5.07
C VAL A 109 -15.29 1.04 4.02
N ALA A 110 -14.01 1.22 3.74
CA ALA A 110 -13.31 0.36 2.80
C ALA A 110 -13.30 -1.08 3.32
N ALA A 111 -13.62 -2.04 2.46
CA ALA A 111 -13.41 -3.45 2.74
C ALA A 111 -11.92 -3.69 3.03
N LEU A 112 -11.60 -4.66 3.90
CA LEU A 112 -10.23 -5.05 4.24
C LEU A 112 -9.50 -5.58 2.99
N SER A 113 -8.96 -4.70 2.15
CA SER A 113 -8.25 -5.05 0.92
C SER A 113 -6.75 -5.32 1.15
N GLY A 114 -6.43 -6.07 2.21
CA GLY A 114 -5.05 -6.24 2.68
C GLY A 114 -4.60 -5.09 3.58
N HIS A 115 -3.37 -4.59 3.38
CA HIS A 115 -2.72 -3.66 4.31
C HIS A 115 -3.27 -2.22 4.29
N HIS A 116 -3.88 -1.78 3.18
CA HIS A 116 -4.36 -0.40 3.02
C HIS A 116 -5.68 -0.35 2.23
N ALA A 117 -6.52 0.65 2.53
CA ALA A 117 -7.83 0.89 1.93
C ALA A 117 -7.79 1.57 0.53
N THR A 118 -6.78 1.27 -0.28
CA THR A 118 -6.53 1.99 -1.55
C THR A 118 -7.45 1.57 -2.69
N LEU A 119 -8.13 0.41 -2.61
CA LEU A 119 -9.11 -0.01 -3.62
C LEU A 119 -10.33 0.92 -3.70
N SER A 120 -10.64 1.65 -2.63
CA SER A 120 -11.75 2.62 -2.62
C SER A 120 -11.40 3.94 -3.32
N ARG A 121 -10.18 4.11 -3.84
CA ARG A 121 -9.69 5.36 -4.44
C ARG A 121 -10.61 5.89 -5.54
N ASP A 122 -10.99 5.05 -6.50
CA ASP A 122 -11.82 5.48 -7.64
C ASP A 122 -13.23 5.89 -7.20
N PHE A 123 -13.75 5.22 -6.17
CA PHE A 123 -15.05 5.56 -5.60
C PHE A 123 -14.98 6.90 -4.85
N ILE A 124 -13.92 7.13 -4.07
CA ILE A 124 -13.70 8.40 -3.39
C ILE A 124 -13.56 9.53 -4.43
N ALA A 125 -12.74 9.34 -5.47
CA ALA A 125 -12.49 10.36 -6.50
C ALA A 125 -13.79 10.80 -7.23
N ARG A 126 -14.75 9.88 -7.43
CA ARG A 126 -16.05 10.20 -8.03
C ARG A 126 -17.00 10.95 -7.10
N ASN A 127 -16.85 10.80 -5.79
CA ASN A 127 -17.78 11.32 -4.77
C ASN A 127 -17.24 12.50 -3.96
N VAL A 128 -16.03 12.99 -4.29
CA VAL A 128 -15.41 14.20 -3.75
C VAL A 128 -15.90 15.47 -4.47
#